data_AF-A0A2X4TM63-F1
#
_entry.id   AF-A0A2X4TM63-F1
#
_cell.length_a   1.000
_cell.length_b   1.000
_cell.length_c   1.000
_cell.angle_alpha   90.00
_cell.angle_beta   90.00
_cell.angle_gamma   90.00
#
_symmetry.space_group_name_H-M   'P 1'
#
loop_
_entity.id
_entity.type
_entity.pdbx_description
1 polymer ?
#
loop_
_entity_poly.entity_id
_entity_poly.type
_entity_poly.pdbx_seq_one_letter_code
_entity_poly.pdbx_strand_id
1 'polypeptide(L)'
;MVLKTGGTTIGLANNNIIPAEDLDRSYIVYPQINQEKCVGCGRCYISCYDGGHQAMEWDEYSRTQHCNTEKCVGCLLVRPCLPGSLY
;
A
#
# COMPACT_ATOMS: atom_id res chain seq x y z
N MET A 1 21.68 2.87 25.20
CA MET A 1 21.67 4.18 25.89
C MET A 1 20.37 4.87 25.50
N VAL A 2 19.33 4.79 26.35
CA VAL A 2 18.07 5.53 26.10
C VAL A 2 18.13 6.77 26.98
N LEU A 3 18.39 7.92 26.37
CA LEU A 3 18.41 9.22 27.03
C LEU A 3 16.96 9.58 27.39
N LYS A 4 16.55 9.33 28.64
CA LYS A 4 15.31 9.87 29.20
C LYS A 4 15.59 11.24 29.80
N THR A 5 15.40 12.29 29.03
CA THR A 5 15.39 13.67 29.54
C THR A 5 14.22 14.45 28.95
N GLY A 6 13.22 14.72 29.78
CA GLY A 6 12.47 15.98 29.81
C GLY A 6 11.84 16.52 28.52
N GLY A 7 11.25 15.68 27.67
CA GLY A 7 10.47 16.07 26.49
C GLY A 7 9.84 14.83 25.86
N THR A 8 8.57 14.57 26.14
CA THR A 8 7.94 13.24 26.18
C THR A 8 7.70 12.53 24.83
N THR A 9 8.29 12.98 23.73
CA THR A 9 8.13 12.40 22.38
C THR A 9 9.42 11.84 21.78
N ILE A 10 10.58 12.23 22.31
CA ILE A 10 11.88 11.81 21.76
C ILE A 10 12.06 10.30 22.00
N GLY A 11 12.27 9.55 20.91
CA GLY A 11 12.61 8.13 20.96
C GLY A 11 11.44 7.15 21.03
N LEU A 12 10.18 7.60 21.03
CA LEU A 12 9.01 6.70 21.09
C LEU A 12 8.97 5.67 19.94
N ALA A 13 9.40 6.06 18.73
CA ALA A 13 9.43 5.18 17.57
C ALA A 13 10.59 4.17 17.57
N ASN A 14 11.58 4.31 18.48
CA ASN A 14 12.79 3.49 18.45
C ASN A 14 12.49 2.00 18.70
N ASN A 15 11.39 1.69 19.37
CA ASN A 15 10.94 0.32 19.60
C ASN A 15 10.34 -0.34 18.35
N ASN A 16 10.03 0.42 17.28
CA ASN A 16 9.50 -0.11 16.02
C ASN A 16 10.59 -0.44 15.00
N ILE A 17 11.85 -0.11 15.28
CA ILE A 17 12.98 -0.40 14.40
C ILE A 17 13.48 -1.80 14.74
N ILE A 18 13.33 -2.72 13.80
CA ILE A 18 13.78 -4.11 13.93
C ILE A 18 14.61 -4.51 12.70
N PRO A 19 15.46 -5.53 12.81
CA PRO A 19 16.11 -6.16 11.66
C PRO A 19 15.10 -6.62 10.60
N ALA A 20 15.52 -6.68 9.34
CA ALA A 20 14.63 -6.99 8.22
C ALA A 20 14.17 -8.46 8.18
N GLU A 21 14.94 -9.33 8.82
CA GLU A 21 14.64 -10.74 9.06
C GLU A 21 13.52 -10.95 10.10
N ASP A 22 13.31 -9.99 11.00
CA ASP A 22 12.30 -10.06 12.06
C ASP A 22 10.94 -9.48 11.61
N LEU A 23 10.86 -8.90 10.41
CA LEU A 23 9.60 -8.43 9.84
C LEU A 23 8.69 -9.61 9.45
N ASP A 24 7.45 -9.60 9.93
CA ASP A 24 6.41 -10.54 9.47
C ASP A 24 6.03 -10.23 8.01
N ARG A 25 6.40 -11.15 7.11
CA ARG A 25 6.10 -11.06 5.68
C ARG A 25 4.87 -11.88 5.28
N SER A 26 4.23 -12.57 6.23
CA SER A 26 3.02 -13.35 6.00
C SER A 26 1.76 -12.48 6.05
N TYR A 27 1.82 -11.35 6.75
CA TYR A 27 0.76 -10.36 6.78
C TYR A 27 0.75 -9.51 5.50
N ILE A 28 -0.33 -9.63 4.72
CA ILE A 28 -0.49 -8.93 3.44
C ILE A 28 -1.63 -7.91 3.54
N VAL A 29 -1.36 -6.68 3.11
CA VAL A 29 -2.38 -5.63 2.93
C VAL A 29 -2.69 -5.48 1.45
N TYR A 30 -3.96 -5.68 1.08
CA TYR A 30 -4.44 -5.52 -0.28
C TYR A 30 -4.96 -4.10 -0.53
N PRO A 31 -4.77 -3.55 -1.75
CA PRO A 31 -5.30 -2.24 -2.09
C PRO A 31 -6.83 -2.26 -2.12
N GLN A 32 -7.46 -1.35 -1.38
CA GLN A 32 -8.89 -1.10 -1.44
C GLN A 32 -9.17 0.15 -2.28
N ILE A 33 -10.02 0.01 -3.30
CA ILE A 33 -10.37 1.11 -4.19
C ILE A 33 -11.74 1.62 -3.80
N ASN A 34 -11.80 2.87 -3.34
CA ASN A 34 -13.07 3.57 -3.20
C ASN A 34 -13.59 3.95 -4.59
N GLN A 35 -14.58 3.21 -5.09
CA GLN A 35 -15.14 3.41 -6.43
C GLN A 35 -15.90 4.74 -6.56
N GLU A 36 -16.46 5.28 -5.48
CA GLU A 36 -17.15 6.59 -5.50
C GLU A 36 -16.19 7.76 -5.72
N LYS A 37 -14.96 7.64 -5.22
CA LYS A 37 -13.90 8.65 -5.40
C LYS A 37 -13.01 8.39 -6.62
N CYS A 38 -13.16 7.24 -7.27
CA CYS A 38 -12.36 6.87 -8.42
C CYS A 38 -12.76 7.70 -9.64
N VAL A 39 -11.79 8.40 -10.23
CA VAL A 39 -12.00 9.19 -11.46
C VAL A 39 -11.68 8.41 -12.74
N GLY A 40 -11.48 7.09 -12.65
CA GLY A 40 -11.21 6.22 -13.80
C GLY A 40 -9.93 6.59 -14.56
N CYS A 41 -8.87 7.02 -13.87
CA CYS A 41 -7.62 7.44 -14.52
C CYS A 41 -6.72 6.27 -14.98
N GLY A 42 -6.96 5.04 -14.51
CA GLY A 42 -6.17 3.86 -14.88
C GLY A 42 -4.75 3.80 -14.29
N ARG A 43 -4.30 4.79 -13.50
CA ARG A 43 -2.93 4.83 -12.96
C ARG A 43 -2.59 3.65 -12.05
N CYS A 44 -3.56 3.13 -11.31
CA CYS A 44 -3.38 1.96 -10.46
C CYS A 44 -3.07 0.71 -11.31
N TYR A 45 -3.76 0.55 -12.43
CA TYR A 45 -3.54 -0.54 -13.39
C TYR A 45 -2.14 -0.43 -14.00
N ILE A 46 -1.80 0.71 -14.60
CA ILE A 46 -0.50 0.93 -15.25
C ILE A 46 0.65 0.74 -14.26
N SER A 47 0.54 1.30 -13.04
CA SER A 47 1.60 1.16 -12.03
C SER A 47 1.85 -0.30 -11.64
N CYS A 48 0.80 -1.10 -11.53
CA CYS A 48 0.94 -2.53 -11.21
C CYS A 48 1.43 -3.34 -12.41
N TYR A 49 1.03 -2.94 -13.62
CA TYR A 49 1.43 -3.59 -14.87
C TYR A 49 2.93 -3.40 -15.16
N ASP A 50 3.40 -2.15 -15.10
CA ASP A 50 4.77 -1.77 -15.47
C ASP A 50 5.80 -2.02 -14.36
N GLY A 51 5.41 -1.81 -13.09
CA GLY A 51 6.34 -1.81 -11.95
C GLY A 51 5.99 -2.77 -10.82
N GLY A 52 4.89 -3.53 -10.97
CA GLY A 52 4.35 -4.40 -9.92
C GLY A 52 4.32 -5.87 -10.33
N HIS A 53 3.22 -6.52 -9.95
CA HIS A 53 3.00 -7.97 -10.11
C HIS A 53 1.78 -8.27 -10.98
N GLN A 54 1.37 -7.31 -11.83
CA GLN A 54 0.29 -7.49 -12.81
C GLN A 54 -1.01 -8.03 -12.19
N ALA A 55 -1.29 -7.57 -10.96
CA ALA A 55 -2.41 -8.03 -10.15
C ALA A 55 -3.65 -7.12 -10.24
N MET A 56 -3.54 -5.98 -10.93
CA MET A 56 -4.69 -5.10 -11.17
C MET A 56 -5.35 -5.47 -12.49
N GLU A 57 -6.67 -5.66 -12.46
CA GLU A 57 -7.51 -5.88 -13.62
C GLU A 57 -8.23 -4.58 -13.98
N TRP A 58 -8.35 -4.28 -15.28
CA TRP A 58 -8.92 -3.05 -15.80
C TRP A 58 -10.10 -3.37 -16.71
N ASP A 59 -11.25 -2.74 -16.44
CA ASP A 59 -12.39 -2.76 -17.34
C ASP A 59 -12.42 -1.47 -18.16
N GLU A 60 -12.22 -1.59 -19.48
CA GLU A 60 -12.23 -0.46 -20.40
C GLU A 60 -13.59 0.20 -20.53
N TYR A 61 -14.69 -0.55 -20.36
CA TYR A 61 -16.03 -0.02 -20.53
C TYR A 61 -16.43 0.85 -19.34
N SER A 62 -16.37 0.31 -18.11
CA SER A 62 -16.69 1.07 -16.90
C SER A 62 -15.56 2.00 -16.44
N ARG A 63 -14.35 1.85 -16.99
CA ARG A 63 -13.13 2.55 -16.55
C ARG A 63 -12.83 2.34 -15.06
N THR A 64 -13.11 1.15 -14.56
CA THR A 64 -12.84 0.76 -13.18
C THR A 64 -11.74 -0.29 -13.12
N GLN A 65 -11.11 -0.40 -11.95
CA GLN A 65 -10.10 -1.42 -11.69
C GLN A 65 -10.48 -2.29 -10.50
N HIS A 66 -9.99 -3.52 -10.51
CA HIS A 66 -10.13 -4.51 -9.43
C HIS A 66 -8.76 -5.12 -9.10
N CYS A 67 -8.55 -5.51 -7.84
CA CYS A 67 -7.31 -6.17 -7.42
C CYS A 67 -7.54 -7.69 -7.36
N ASN A 68 -6.79 -8.44 -8.18
CA ASN A 68 -6.73 -9.89 -8.08
C ASN A 68 -5.83 -10.29 -6.90
N THR A 69 -6.46 -10.70 -5.80
CA THR A 69 -5.76 -11.03 -4.54
C THR A 69 -4.90 -12.30 -4.64
N GLU A 70 -5.14 -13.17 -5.62
CA GLU A 70 -4.30 -14.36 -5.84
C GLU A 70 -2.94 -13.99 -6.45
N LYS A 71 -2.87 -12.89 -7.21
CA LYS A 71 -1.63 -12.38 -7.82
C LYS A 71 -0.96 -11.28 -7.00
N CYS A 72 -1.72 -10.58 -6.16
CA CYS A 72 -1.22 -9.44 -5.41
C CYS A 72 -0.35 -9.88 -4.23
N VAL A 73 0.89 -9.38 -4.17
CA VAL A 73 1.84 -9.67 -3.07
C VAL A 73 1.89 -8.59 -1.99
N GLY A 74 1.01 -7.58 -2.05
CA GLY A 74 0.99 -6.49 -1.07
C GLY A 74 2.18 -5.52 -1.15
N CYS A 75 2.76 -5.30 -2.34
CA CYS A 75 3.93 -4.41 -2.52
C CYS A 75 3.68 -2.91 -2.22
N LEU A 76 2.43 -2.51 -1.98
CA LEU A 76 1.99 -1.13 -1.72
C LEU A 76 2.28 -0.11 -2.84
N LEU A 77 2.80 -0.52 -4.00
CA LEU A 77 3.17 0.37 -5.10
C LEU A 77 1.98 1.18 -5.64
N VAL A 78 0.80 0.57 -5.69
CA VAL A 78 -0.43 1.22 -6.19
C VAL A 78 -1.05 2.19 -5.18
N ARG A 79 -0.62 2.15 -3.91
CA ARG A 79 -1.21 2.95 -2.83
C ARG A 79 -1.24 4.46 -3.12
N PRO A 80 -0.17 5.10 -3.66
CA PRO A 80 -0.20 6.53 -4.00
C PRO A 80 -1.14 6.87 -5.16
N CYS A 81 -1.61 5.88 -5.92
CA CYS A 81 -2.54 6.08 -7.02
C CYS A 81 -4.01 6.00 -6.60
N LEU A 82 -4.28 5.46 -5.41
CA LEU A 82 -5.65 5.24 -4.94
C LEU A 82 -6.31 6.56 -4.49
N PRO A 83 -7.58 6.78 -4.87
CA PRO A 83 -8.30 7.99 -4.50
C PRO A 83 -8.61 7.99 -3.00
N GLY A 84 -8.07 8.96 -2.26
CA GLY A 84 -8.33 9.13 -0.83
C GLY A 84 -7.58 8.15 0.06
N SER A 85 -6.24 8.05 -0.13
CA SER A 85 -5.34 7.18 0.61
C SER A 85 -5.37 7.43 2.13
N LEU A 86 -6.31 6.82 2.83
CA LEU A 86 -6.21 6.55 4.26
C LEU A 86 -6.76 5.14 4.50
N TYR A 87 -5.83 4.28 4.95
CA TYR A 87 -5.94 2.86 5.26
C TYR A 87 -6.17 1.97 4.04
#